data_AF-A0A0B1TL09-F1
#
_entry.id   AF-A0A0B1TL09-F1
#
_cell.length_a   1.000
_cell.length_b   1.000
_cell.length_c   1.000
_cell.angle_alpha   90.00
_cell.angle_beta   90.00
_cell.angle_gamma   90.00
#
_symmetry.space_group_name_H-M   'P 1'
#
loop_
_entity.id
_entity.type
_entity.pdbx_description
1 polymer ?
#
loop_
_entity_poly.entity_id
_entity_poly.type
_entity_poly.pdbx_seq_one_letter_code
_entity_poly.pdbx_strand_id
1 'polypeptide(L)'
;MLSDIFGDLVIEEEDARDRVQFCTPEQYTAEIHSAGWFLSPSSLKGRKDEEERELVNHRAAYAYHHGQYAEAVKEYKSLLNDFKHPRTHAVAVIDSLIRSALKVSTAFTFSEETYVLKLARLTAL
;
A
#
# COMPACT_ATOMS: atom_id res chain seq x y z
N MET A 1 -52.00 0.18 16.87
CA MET A 1 -51.72 1.47 16.21
C MET A 1 -50.22 1.65 16.21
N LEU A 2 -49.56 1.37 15.09
CA LEU A 2 -48.11 1.62 14.91
C LEU A 2 -47.86 3.03 14.34
N SER A 3 -48.92 3.72 13.90
CA SER A 3 -48.92 5.09 13.40
C SER A 3 -48.56 6.13 14.46
N ASP A 4 -48.77 5.83 15.75
CA ASP A 4 -48.42 6.76 16.85
C ASP A 4 -46.95 6.64 17.29
N ILE A 5 -46.21 5.64 16.77
CA ILE A 5 -44.79 5.41 17.07
C ILE A 5 -43.90 6.15 16.05
N PHE A 6 -44.35 6.26 14.81
CA PHE A 6 -43.68 7.03 13.76
C PHE A 6 -44.39 8.36 13.61
N GLY A 7 -44.19 9.26 14.58
CA GLY A 7 -44.53 10.68 14.37
C GLY A 7 -43.89 11.15 13.07
N ASP A 8 -44.62 11.96 12.29
CA ASP A 8 -44.23 12.44 10.96
C ASP A 8 -42.74 12.77 10.92
N LEU A 9 -41.94 11.84 10.40
CA LEU A 9 -40.51 12.00 10.16
C LEU A 9 -40.37 12.91 8.94
N VAL A 10 -40.67 14.18 9.13
CA VAL A 10 -40.32 15.24 8.18
C VAL A 10 -38.81 15.37 8.27
N ILE A 11 -38.12 14.78 7.30
CA ILE A 11 -36.70 15.03 7.08
C ILE A 11 -36.62 16.48 6.63
N GLU A 12 -36.21 17.38 7.51
CA GLU A 12 -35.83 18.73 7.12
C GLU A 12 -34.64 18.60 6.17
N GLU A 13 -34.86 18.89 4.88
CA GLU A 13 -33.78 19.09 3.92
C GLU A 13 -33.00 20.34 4.32
N GLU A 14 -32.08 20.17 5.28
CA GLU A 14 -31.10 21.18 5.64
C GLU A 14 -30.31 21.52 4.37
N ASP A 15 -30.38 22.79 3.96
CA ASP A 15 -29.83 23.33 2.71
C ASP A 15 -28.47 22.68 2.37
N ALA A 16 -28.52 21.80 1.37
CA ALA A 16 -27.40 21.02 0.91
C ALA A 16 -26.26 21.96 0.48
N ARG A 17 -25.27 22.09 1.36
CA ARG A 17 -23.92 22.55 1.03
C ARG A 17 -23.48 21.82 -0.25
N ASP A 18 -23.14 22.59 -1.28
CA ASP A 18 -22.58 22.16 -2.56
C ASP A 18 -23.04 20.77 -3.02
N ARG A 19 -24.20 20.74 -3.69
CA ARG A 19 -24.73 19.53 -4.33
C ARG A 19 -23.61 18.83 -5.09
N VAL A 20 -23.19 17.68 -4.58
CA VAL A 20 -22.23 16.79 -5.22
C VAL A 20 -22.77 16.50 -6.61
N GLN A 21 -22.08 16.99 -7.64
CA GLN A 21 -22.46 16.75 -9.01
C GLN A 21 -22.09 15.30 -9.34
N PHE A 22 -23.06 14.41 -9.27
CA PHE A 22 -22.90 13.02 -9.70
C PHE A 22 -22.63 12.99 -11.21
N CYS A 23 -21.60 12.26 -11.63
CA CYS A 23 -21.31 12.04 -13.05
C CYS A 23 -22.38 11.15 -13.68
N THR A 24 -22.74 11.40 -14.94
CA THR A 24 -23.58 10.46 -15.71
C THR A 24 -22.76 9.24 -16.15
N PRO A 25 -23.39 8.09 -16.45
CA PRO A 25 -22.67 6.90 -16.94
C PRO A 25 -21.79 7.18 -18.16
N GLU A 26 -22.21 8.08 -19.05
CA GLU A 26 -21.46 8.48 -20.25
C GLU A 26 -20.25 9.36 -19.93
N GLN A 27 -20.27 10.04 -18.78
CA GLN A 27 -19.16 10.85 -18.27
C GLN A 27 -18.18 10.00 -17.45
N TYR A 28 -18.60 8.81 -16.99
CA TYR A 28 -17.74 7.92 -16.25
C TYR A 28 -16.76 7.21 -17.18
N THR A 29 -15.48 7.55 -17.04
CA THR A 29 -14.38 6.76 -17.60
C THR A 29 -13.62 6.13 -16.45
N ALA A 30 -13.63 4.81 -16.35
CA ALA A 30 -12.80 4.12 -15.39
C ALA A 30 -11.33 4.36 -15.75
N GLU A 31 -10.56 4.96 -14.84
CA GLU A 31 -9.10 4.95 -14.97
C GLU A 31 -8.63 3.52 -14.78
N ILE A 32 -8.34 2.84 -15.91
CA ILE A 32 -7.81 1.48 -15.90
C ILE A 32 -6.33 1.58 -15.54
N HIS A 33 -6.06 1.36 -14.26
CA HIS A 33 -4.72 1.32 -13.73
C HIS A 33 -4.08 -0.07 -13.94
N SER A 34 -2.97 -0.14 -14.67
CA SER A 34 -2.16 -1.37 -14.76
C SER A 34 -1.46 -1.67 -13.42
N ALA A 35 -1.08 -2.92 -13.17
CA ALA A 35 -0.25 -3.26 -12.01
C ALA A 35 1.01 -2.37 -11.98
N GLY A 36 1.27 -1.72 -10.84
CA GLY A 36 2.41 -0.80 -10.68
C GLY A 36 2.21 0.61 -11.26
N TRP A 37 1.00 1.00 -11.69
CA TRP A 37 0.71 2.37 -12.18
C TRP A 37 1.17 3.48 -11.22
N PHE A 38 1.12 3.22 -9.92
CA PHE A 38 1.55 4.12 -8.84
C PHE A 38 3.07 4.30 -8.72
N LEU A 39 3.85 3.58 -9.52
CA LEU A 39 5.29 3.78 -9.64
C LEU A 39 5.62 4.92 -10.63
N SER A 40 4.64 5.40 -11.41
CA SER A 40 4.88 6.46 -12.39
C SER A 40 5.22 7.79 -11.72
N PRO A 41 6.29 8.50 -12.13
CA PRO A 41 6.67 9.81 -11.58
C PRO A 41 5.58 10.88 -11.69
N SER A 42 4.74 10.79 -12.72
CA SER A 42 3.61 11.69 -12.92
C SER A 42 2.54 11.54 -11.84
N SER A 43 2.46 10.37 -11.20
CA SER A 43 1.50 10.13 -10.14
C SER A 43 1.88 10.85 -8.84
N LEU A 44 3.12 11.28 -8.64
CA LEU A 44 3.66 11.78 -7.36
C LEU A 44 3.46 13.28 -7.10
N LYS A 45 2.95 14.06 -8.08
CA LYS A 45 2.98 15.52 -7.98
C LYS A 45 1.75 16.09 -7.26
N GLY A 46 1.98 16.83 -6.17
CA GLY A 46 0.95 17.64 -5.49
C GLY A 46 0.05 16.87 -4.52
N ARG A 47 0.47 15.67 -4.09
CA ARG A 47 -0.28 14.84 -3.14
C ARG A 47 -0.23 15.37 -1.72
N LYS A 48 -1.28 15.10 -0.95
CA LYS A 48 -1.29 15.31 0.49
C LYS A 48 -0.46 14.23 1.19
N ASP A 49 0.05 14.52 2.39
CA ASP A 49 0.86 13.58 3.18
C ASP A 49 0.20 12.20 3.34
N GLU A 50 -1.12 12.15 3.51
CA GLU A 50 -1.87 10.89 3.67
C GLU A 50 -1.88 10.05 2.39
N GLU A 51 -2.04 10.69 1.23
CA GLU A 51 -2.02 10.04 -0.07
C GLU A 51 -0.63 9.53 -0.42
N GLU A 52 0.42 10.28 -0.05
CA GLU A 52 1.80 9.82 -0.24
C GLU A 52 2.14 8.67 0.73
N ARG A 53 1.66 8.72 1.98
CA ARG A 53 1.81 7.63 2.96
C ARG A 53 1.22 6.33 2.42
N GLU A 54 0.00 6.38 1.90
CA GLU A 54 -0.66 5.23 1.32
C GLU A 54 0.09 4.72 0.08
N LEU A 55 0.61 5.63 -0.74
CA LEU A 55 1.39 5.28 -1.91
C LEU A 55 2.69 4.54 -1.56
N VAL A 56 3.46 5.04 -0.59
CA VAL A 56 4.68 4.39 -0.09
C VAL A 56 4.35 2.98 0.41
N ASN A 57 3.24 2.82 1.15
CA ASN A 57 2.80 1.50 1.61
C ASN A 57 2.51 0.55 0.45
N HIS A 58 1.84 1.01 -0.61
CA HIS A 58 1.60 0.20 -1.81
C HIS A 58 2.88 -0.13 -2.57
N ARG A 59 3.85 0.79 -2.67
CA ARG A 59 5.18 0.52 -3.26
C ARG A 59 5.91 -0.57 -2.49
N ALA A 60 5.92 -0.48 -1.16
CA ALA A 60 6.56 -1.48 -0.30
C ALA A 60 5.93 -2.87 -0.47
N ALA A 61 4.59 -2.95 -0.44
CA ALA A 61 3.87 -4.19 -0.64
C ALA A 61 4.10 -4.79 -2.04
N TYR A 62 4.10 -3.93 -3.07
CA TYR A 62 4.40 -4.35 -4.44
C TYR A 62 5.79 -4.97 -4.54
N ALA A 63 6.82 -4.30 -4.00
CA ALA A 63 8.18 -4.83 -3.99
C ALA A 63 8.26 -6.18 -3.26
N TYR A 64 7.57 -6.32 -2.12
CA TYR A 64 7.51 -7.58 -1.38
C TYR A 64 6.91 -8.72 -2.22
N HIS A 65 5.77 -8.48 -2.87
CA HIS A 65 5.10 -9.48 -3.70
C HIS A 65 5.90 -9.88 -4.95
N HIS A 66 6.78 -9.01 -5.44
CA HIS A 66 7.67 -9.30 -6.55
C HIS A 66 9.04 -9.86 -6.12
N GLY A 67 9.20 -10.21 -4.84
CA GLY A 67 10.44 -10.77 -4.30
C GLY A 67 11.59 -9.77 -4.14
N GLN A 68 11.33 -8.48 -4.34
CA GLN A 68 12.28 -7.38 -4.18
C GLN A 68 12.34 -6.95 -2.71
N TYR A 69 12.68 -7.89 -1.82
CA TYR A 69 12.56 -7.69 -0.37
C TYR A 69 13.44 -6.57 0.18
N ALA A 70 14.61 -6.33 -0.41
CA ALA A 70 15.49 -5.22 0.00
C ALA A 70 14.84 -3.85 -0.26
N GLU A 71 14.16 -3.69 -1.39
CA GLU A 71 13.44 -2.45 -1.70
C GLU A 71 12.19 -2.32 -0.82
N ALA A 72 11.48 -3.42 -0.57
CA ALA A 72 10.36 -3.42 0.38
C ALA A 72 10.79 -2.96 1.79
N VAL A 73 11.95 -3.43 2.28
CA VAL A 73 12.52 -2.99 3.57
C VAL A 73 12.80 -1.49 3.57
N LYS A 74 13.37 -0.96 2.48
CA LYS A 74 13.68 0.46 2.36
C LYS A 74 12.42 1.32 2.38
N GLU A 75 11.42 0.94 1.59
CA GLU A 75 10.13 1.64 1.53
C GLU A 75 9.38 1.56 2.87
N TYR A 76 9.32 0.40 3.54
CA TYR A 76 8.69 0.29 4.86
C TYR A 76 9.44 1.06 5.95
N LYS A 77 10.77 1.21 5.86
CA LYS A 77 11.54 2.09 6.76
C LYS A 77 11.21 3.56 6.54
N SER A 78 11.15 4.01 5.28
CA SER A 78 10.72 5.38 4.95
C SER A 78 9.30 5.62 5.45
N LEU A 79 8.38 4.68 5.20
CA LEU A 79 7.01 4.76 5.68
C LEU A 79 6.95 4.99 7.20
N LEU A 80 7.71 4.22 7.98
CA LEU A 80 7.70 4.30 9.44
C LEU A 80 8.30 5.61 9.98
N ASN A 81 9.33 6.13 9.34
CA ASN A 81 10.10 7.28 9.84
C ASN A 81 9.54 8.63 9.35
N ASP A 82 9.06 8.67 8.11
CA ASP A 82 8.77 9.93 7.42
C ASP A 82 7.32 10.37 7.58
N PHE A 83 6.44 9.47 8.06
CA PHE A 83 5.00 9.71 8.18
C PHE A 83 4.48 9.53 9.60
N LYS A 84 3.43 10.27 9.95
CA LYS A 84 2.68 10.05 11.19
C LYS A 84 1.72 8.88 11.01
N HIS A 85 1.62 8.03 12.02
CA HIS A 85 0.76 6.85 12.00
C HIS A 85 -0.15 6.81 13.21
N PRO A 86 -1.43 6.45 13.05
CA PRO A 86 -2.21 5.85 14.12
C PRO A 86 -1.48 4.61 14.66
N ARG A 87 -1.60 4.34 15.97
CA ARG A 87 -0.88 3.25 16.63
C ARG A 87 -1.04 1.89 15.94
N THR A 88 -2.25 1.59 15.46
CA THR A 88 -2.57 0.35 14.73
C THR A 88 -1.81 0.24 13.41
N HIS A 89 -1.73 1.32 12.64
CA HIS A 89 -0.96 1.36 11.39
C HIS A 89 0.53 1.18 11.63
N ALA A 90 1.09 1.83 12.66
CA ALA A 90 2.51 1.69 12.98
C ALA A 90 2.91 0.22 13.24
N VAL A 91 2.09 -0.51 13.99
CA VAL A 91 2.33 -1.94 14.28
C VAL A 91 2.28 -2.77 12.99
N ALA A 92 1.32 -2.52 12.10
CA ALA A 92 1.24 -3.24 10.81
C ALA A 92 2.45 -2.97 9.90
N VAL A 93 2.95 -1.73 9.89
CA VAL A 93 4.17 -1.37 9.14
C VAL A 93 5.39 -2.06 9.73
N ILE A 94 5.51 -2.11 11.07
CA ILE A 94 6.61 -2.81 11.75
C ILE A 94 6.59 -4.32 11.46
N ASP A 95 5.43 -4.98 11.51
CA ASP A 95 5.31 -6.41 11.14
C ASP A 95 5.77 -6.65 9.70
N SER A 96 5.31 -5.80 8.78
CA SER A 96 5.65 -5.88 7.36
C SER A 96 7.15 -5.66 7.12
N LEU A 97 7.75 -4.72 7.84
CA LEU A 97 9.18 -4.47 7.81
C LEU A 97 9.98 -5.69 8.30
N ILE A 98 9.62 -6.27 9.45
CA ILE A 98 10.27 -7.46 9.99
C ILE A 98 10.16 -8.62 9.01
N ARG A 99 8.95 -8.88 8.48
CA ARG A 99 8.70 -9.95 7.51
C ARG A 99 9.52 -9.78 6.25
N SER A 100 9.67 -8.55 5.76
CA SER A 100 10.50 -8.24 4.59
C SER A 100 11.99 -8.44 4.90
N ALA A 101 12.47 -7.97 6.05
CA ALA A 101 13.88 -8.10 6.46
C ALA A 101 14.31 -9.56 6.64
N LEU A 102 13.44 -10.40 7.22
CA LEU A 102 13.70 -11.83 7.35
C LEU A 102 13.88 -12.50 5.97
N LYS A 103 13.11 -12.09 4.96
CA LYS A 103 13.25 -12.61 3.60
C LYS A 103 14.56 -12.21 2.93
N VAL A 104 15.07 -11.00 3.20
CA VAL A 104 16.39 -10.55 2.72
C VAL A 104 17.49 -11.45 3.29
N SER A 105 17.45 -11.73 4.60
CA SER A 105 18.45 -12.59 5.27
C SER A 105 18.43 -14.04 4.73
N THR A 106 17.24 -14.58 4.45
CA THR A 106 17.13 -15.91 3.82
C THR A 106 17.64 -15.94 2.37
N ALA A 107 17.51 -14.83 1.63
CA ALA A 107 18.03 -14.76 0.26
C ALA A 107 19.57 -14.72 0.25
N PHE A 108 20.19 -14.04 1.23
CA PHE A 108 21.64 -13.98 1.38
C PHE A 108 22.23 -15.37 1.68
N THR A 109 21.68 -16.06 2.67
CA THR A 109 22.11 -17.41 3.10
C THR A 109 21.95 -18.45 2.01
N PHE A 110 20.83 -18.43 1.26
CA PHE A 110 20.64 -19.33 0.12
C PHE A 110 21.64 -19.06 -1.01
N SER A 111 22.02 -17.79 -1.23
CA SER A 111 23.04 -17.47 -2.24
C SER A 111 24.40 -18.04 -1.88
N GLU A 112 24.82 -17.92 -0.60
CA GLU A 112 26.12 -18.45 -0.14
C GLU A 112 26.18 -19.97 -0.26
N GLU A 113 25.14 -20.69 0.17
CA GLU A 113 25.08 -22.15 0.03
C GLU A 113 25.16 -22.58 -1.44
N THR A 114 24.49 -21.85 -2.34
CA THR A 114 24.52 -22.12 -3.77
C THR A 114 25.91 -21.86 -4.38
N TYR A 115 26.59 -20.80 -3.93
CA TYR A 115 27.97 -20.49 -4.35
C TYR A 115 28.98 -21.52 -3.85
N VAL A 116 28.88 -21.93 -2.58
CA VAL A 116 29.73 -22.96 -1.98
C VAL A 116 29.51 -24.32 -2.68
N LEU A 117 28.27 -24.69 -2.97
CA LEU A 117 27.96 -25.91 -3.73
C LEU A 117 28.48 -25.87 -5.17
N LYS A 118 28.43 -24.71 -5.84
CA LYS A 118 29.04 -24.52 -7.17
C LYS A 118 30.55 -24.63 -7.13
N LEU A 119 31.20 -24.01 -6.15
CA LEU A 119 32.66 -24.06 -5.97
C LEU A 119 33.13 -25.48 -5.64
N ALA A 120 32.46 -26.17 -4.72
CA ALA A 120 32.77 -27.55 -4.36
C ALA A 120 32.67 -28.52 -5.54
N ARG A 121 31.73 -28.29 -6.47
CA ARG A 121 31.61 -29.06 -7.72
C ARG A 121 32.72 -28.75 -8.73
N LEU A 122 33.23 -27.51 -8.76
CA LEU A 122 34.32 -27.10 -9.64
C LEU A 122 35.68 -27.60 -9.17
N THR A 123 35.88 -27.80 -7.87
CA THR A 123 37.13 -28.32 -7.28
C THR A 123 37.19 -29.85 -7.19
N ALA A 124 36.12 -30.55 -7.58
CA ALA A 124 36.04 -32.02 -7.56
C ALA A 124 36.35 -32.67 -8.94
N LEU A 125 36.90 -31.91 -9.88
CA LEU A 125 37.43 -32.36 -11.19
C LEU A 125 38.94 -32.11 -11.23
#